data_AF-A0A0S8Z8P8-F1
#
_entry.id   AF-A0A0S8Z8P8-F1
#
_cell.length_a   1.000
_cell.length_b   1.000
_cell.length_c   1.000
_cell.angle_alpha   90.00
_cell.angle_beta   90.00
_cell.angle_gamma   90.00
#
_symmetry.space_group_name_H-M   'P 1'
#
loop_
_entity.id
_entity.type
_entity.pdbx_description
1 polymer ?
#
loop_
_entity_poly.entity_id
_entity_poly.type
_entity_poly.pdbx_seq_one_letter_code
_entity_poly.pdbx_strand_id
1 'polypeptide(L)'
;MNINVTPVDDSFTDASETVTTAEDAPVTGSVLSGTSSVDGPVSVVNFTIEGVSGTFTAGQTANIANVGTLVIGANGEYTFTPARRSDRQHRQRRHPGDRSER
;
A
#
# COMPACT_ATOMS: atom_id res chain seq x y z
N MET A 1 48.57 -19.97 0.27
CA MET A 1 47.31 -19.65 -0.45
C MET A 1 46.43 -18.91 0.53
N ASN A 2 46.30 -17.60 0.36
CA ASN A 2 45.52 -16.74 1.25
C ASN A 2 44.22 -16.44 0.51
N ILE A 3 43.06 -16.84 1.06
CA ILE A 3 41.77 -16.47 0.50
C ILE A 3 41.37 -15.15 1.17
N ASN A 4 41.42 -14.07 0.40
CA ASN A 4 41.01 -12.75 0.84
C ASN A 4 39.53 -12.59 0.49
N VAL A 5 38.66 -12.54 1.51
CA VAL A 5 37.25 -12.20 1.34
C VAL A 5 37.11 -10.74 1.74
N THR A 6 36.88 -9.88 0.76
CA THR A 6 36.43 -8.51 1.01
C THR A 6 34.90 -8.54 0.96
N PRO A 7 34.20 -8.32 2.09
CA PRO A 7 32.75 -8.16 2.06
C PRO A 7 32.41 -6.99 1.13
N VAL A 8 31.53 -7.23 0.17
CA VAL A 8 30.90 -6.16 -0.60
C VAL A 8 29.75 -5.64 0.26
N ASP A 9 29.56 -4.31 0.26
CA ASP A 9 28.42 -3.69 0.91
C ASP A 9 27.16 -3.96 0.08
N ASP A 10 26.33 -4.89 0.54
CA ASP A 10 25.13 -5.40 -0.15
C ASP A 10 23.89 -4.54 0.17
N SER A 11 24.04 -3.23 0.01
CA SER A 11 22.96 -2.28 0.27
C SER A 11 21.87 -2.37 -0.81
N PHE A 12 20.63 -2.68 -0.40
CA PHE A 12 19.47 -2.63 -1.29
C PHE A 12 19.20 -1.18 -1.68
N THR A 13 19.30 -0.87 -2.98
CA THR A 13 18.92 0.44 -3.51
C THR A 13 17.49 0.34 -4.03
N ASP A 14 16.51 0.71 -3.22
CA ASP A 14 15.13 0.88 -3.68
C ASP A 14 14.96 2.28 -4.28
N ALA A 15 14.45 2.36 -5.51
CA ALA A 15 14.12 3.62 -6.14
C ALA A 15 12.79 4.10 -5.55
N SER A 16 12.82 5.19 -4.79
CA SER A 16 11.61 5.76 -4.19
C SER A 16 10.51 5.97 -5.25
N GLU A 17 9.44 5.17 -5.20
CA GLU A 17 8.32 5.28 -6.13
C GLU A 17 7.19 6.11 -5.50
N THR A 18 6.70 7.12 -6.23
CA THR A 18 5.51 7.88 -5.83
C THR A 18 4.40 7.59 -6.82
N VAL A 19 3.36 6.86 -6.37
CA VAL A 19 2.18 6.54 -7.19
C VAL A 19 0.99 7.37 -6.71
N THR A 20 0.40 8.16 -7.60
CA THR A 20 -0.85 8.90 -7.35
C THR A 20 -1.98 8.25 -8.14
N THR A 21 -3.10 7.91 -7.48
CA THR A 21 -4.27 7.33 -8.16
C THR A 21 -5.53 8.13 -7.87
N ALA A 22 -6.53 7.97 -8.73
CA ALA A 22 -7.87 8.46 -8.44
C ALA A 22 -8.40 7.80 -7.16
N GLU A 23 -9.11 8.59 -6.35
CA GLU A 23 -9.96 8.06 -5.30
C GLU A 23 -10.79 6.86 -5.84
N ASP A 24 -10.81 5.76 -5.07
CA ASP A 24 -11.57 4.52 -5.36
C ASP A 24 -11.00 3.54 -6.41
N ALA A 25 -9.78 3.74 -6.93
CA ALA A 25 -9.11 2.75 -7.79
C ALA A 25 -8.02 1.96 -7.04
N PRO A 26 -8.04 0.60 -7.08
CA PRO A 26 -6.93 -0.19 -6.56
C PRO A 26 -5.62 0.14 -7.27
N VAL A 27 -4.54 0.15 -6.49
CA VAL A 27 -3.18 0.44 -6.95
C VAL A 27 -2.37 -0.83 -6.81
N THR A 28 -1.64 -1.20 -7.85
CA THR A 28 -0.79 -2.38 -7.85
C THR A 28 0.64 -2.02 -8.25
N GLY A 29 1.61 -2.74 -7.69
CA GLY A 29 3.01 -2.62 -8.06
C GLY A 29 3.82 -3.75 -7.42
N SER A 30 5.14 -3.61 -7.37
CA SER A 30 6.00 -4.55 -6.65
C SER A 30 7.07 -3.83 -5.85
N VAL A 31 7.21 -4.20 -4.58
CA VAL A 31 8.29 -3.72 -3.70
C VAL A 31 9.64 -4.38 -3.99
N LEU A 32 9.68 -5.35 -4.92
CA LEU A 32 10.90 -6.02 -5.35
C LEU A 32 11.30 -5.65 -6.79
N SER A 33 10.67 -4.63 -7.37
CA SER A 33 11.05 -4.14 -8.71
C SER A 33 12.50 -3.67 -8.71
N GLY A 34 13.33 -4.24 -9.59
CA GLY A 34 14.76 -3.91 -9.67
C GLY A 34 15.62 -4.61 -8.61
N THR A 35 15.03 -5.41 -7.72
CA THR A 35 15.77 -6.18 -6.71
C THR A 35 16.34 -7.44 -7.33
N SER A 36 17.66 -7.60 -7.27
CA SER A 36 18.38 -8.82 -7.65
C SER A 36 19.36 -9.21 -6.57
N SER A 37 19.52 -10.51 -6.32
CA SER A 37 20.54 -11.03 -5.41
C SER A 37 21.38 -12.10 -6.12
N VAL A 38 22.68 -12.11 -5.82
CA VAL A 38 23.62 -13.13 -6.29
C VAL A 38 23.39 -14.49 -5.61
N ASP A 39 22.70 -14.48 -4.46
CA ASP A 39 22.40 -15.67 -3.67
C ASP A 39 21.06 -16.32 -4.05
N GLY A 40 20.32 -15.72 -4.99
CA GLY A 40 19.09 -16.29 -5.54
C GLY A 40 17.85 -15.40 -5.40
N PRO A 41 16.64 -15.99 -5.53
CA PRO A 41 15.39 -15.24 -5.51
C PRO A 41 15.14 -14.51 -4.19
N VAL A 42 14.65 -13.28 -4.28
CA VAL A 42 14.26 -12.47 -3.10
C VAL A 42 12.76 -12.62 -2.84
N SER A 43 12.37 -12.64 -1.57
CA SER A 43 10.97 -12.72 -1.16
C SER A 43 10.65 -11.84 0.04
N VAL A 44 9.40 -11.38 0.11
CA VAL A 44 8.87 -10.65 1.27
C VAL A 44 8.37 -11.66 2.30
N VAL A 45 8.82 -11.53 3.55
CA VAL A 45 8.38 -12.38 4.66
C VAL A 45 7.41 -11.62 5.57
N ASN A 46 7.79 -10.39 5.93
CA ASN A 46 7.04 -9.52 6.81
C ASN A 46 7.20 -8.06 6.38
N PHE A 47 6.21 -7.24 6.75
CA PHE A 47 6.21 -5.81 6.52
C PHE A 47 5.51 -5.07 7.65
N THR A 48 5.86 -3.80 7.83
CA THR A 48 5.17 -2.85 8.71
C THR A 48 4.66 -1.69 7.86
N ILE A 49 3.66 -0.97 8.38
CA ILE A 49 3.13 0.23 7.73
C ILE A 49 3.22 1.36 8.74
N GLU A 50 3.76 2.49 8.32
CA GLU A 50 3.83 3.67 9.18
C GLU A 50 2.43 4.06 9.68
N GLY A 51 2.30 4.32 10.99
CA GLY A 51 1.03 4.65 11.62
C GLY A 51 0.08 3.46 11.84
N VAL A 52 0.43 2.25 11.41
CA VAL A 52 -0.31 1.02 11.72
C VAL A 52 0.51 0.17 12.70
N SER A 53 -0.06 -0.11 13.86
CA SER A 53 0.61 -0.96 14.85
C SER A 53 0.65 -2.42 14.41
N GLY A 54 1.83 -3.02 14.51
CA GLY A 54 2.04 -4.45 14.27
C GLY A 54 2.90 -4.76 13.05
N THR A 55 3.10 -6.05 12.84
CA THR A 55 3.83 -6.61 11.70
C THR A 55 2.90 -7.56 10.97
N PHE A 56 2.86 -7.45 9.65
CA PHE A 56 2.05 -8.29 8.79
C PHE A 56 2.96 -9.27 8.06
N THR A 57 2.53 -10.52 7.96
CA THR A 57 3.23 -11.48 7.08
C THR A 57 2.80 -11.26 5.64
N ALA A 58 3.65 -11.61 4.68
CA ALA A 58 3.27 -11.59 3.28
C ALA A 58 1.95 -12.37 3.05
N GLY A 59 1.08 -11.82 2.20
CA GLY A 59 -0.26 -12.31 1.93
C GLY A 59 -1.34 -11.89 2.93
N GLN A 60 -0.98 -11.36 4.11
CA GLN A 60 -1.99 -10.79 5.02
C GLN A 60 -2.51 -9.45 4.51
N THR A 61 -3.79 -9.19 4.79
CA THR A 61 -4.41 -7.88 4.58
C THR A 61 -4.13 -6.99 5.78
N ALA A 62 -3.52 -5.84 5.53
CA ALA A 62 -3.33 -4.79 6.52
C ALA A 62 -4.41 -3.71 6.36
N ASN A 63 -5.16 -3.43 7.43
CA ASN A 63 -6.16 -2.38 7.46
C ASN A 63 -5.54 -1.06 7.95
N ILE A 64 -5.65 -0.02 7.12
CA ILE A 64 -5.19 1.33 7.42
C ILE A 64 -6.42 2.20 7.66
N ALA A 65 -6.65 2.55 8.93
CA ALA A 65 -7.88 3.24 9.34
C ALA A 65 -8.11 4.53 8.53
N ASN A 66 -9.30 4.67 7.95
CA ASN A 66 -9.72 5.79 7.10
C ASN A 66 -8.91 5.99 5.80
N VAL A 67 -8.01 5.07 5.45
CA VAL A 67 -7.15 5.16 4.27
C VAL A 67 -7.43 4.03 3.28
N GLY A 68 -7.49 2.78 3.75
CA GLY A 68 -7.73 1.62 2.87
C GLY A 68 -7.16 0.31 3.41
N THR A 69 -6.92 -0.64 2.51
CA THR A 69 -6.28 -1.92 2.80
C THR A 69 -5.09 -2.17 1.89
N LEU A 70 -4.02 -2.74 2.43
CA LEU A 70 -2.82 -3.15 1.67
C LEU A 70 -2.59 -4.65 1.81
N VAL A 71 -2.27 -5.32 0.71
CA VAL A 71 -1.75 -6.69 0.68
C VAL A 71 -0.42 -6.67 -0.05
N ILE A 72 0.61 -7.33 0.48
CA ILE A 72 1.89 -7.57 -0.19
C ILE A 72 2.15 -9.07 -0.22
N GLY A 73 2.29 -9.67 -1.40
CA GLY A 73 2.62 -11.07 -1.60
C GLY A 73 4.11 -11.36 -1.36
N ALA A 74 4.45 -12.64 -1.18
CA ALA A 74 5.84 -13.05 -0.98
C ALA A 74 6.73 -12.76 -2.21
N ASN A 75 6.11 -12.66 -3.39
CA ASN A 75 6.74 -12.25 -4.65
C ASN A 75 6.96 -10.73 -4.75
N GLY A 76 6.58 -9.95 -3.73
CA GLY A 76 6.70 -8.50 -3.71
C GLY A 76 5.54 -7.76 -4.37
N GLU A 77 4.64 -8.44 -5.09
CA GLU A 77 3.46 -7.78 -5.67
C GLU A 77 2.55 -7.27 -4.56
N TYR A 78 2.12 -6.02 -4.69
CA TYR A 78 1.20 -5.41 -3.76
C TYR A 78 -0.10 -4.97 -4.42
N THR A 79 -1.16 -4.91 -3.62
CA THR A 79 -2.42 -4.26 -3.98
C THR A 79 -2.86 -3.38 -2.82
N PHE A 80 -2.91 -2.07 -3.06
CA PHE A 80 -3.56 -1.12 -2.18
C PHE A 80 -4.97 -0.83 -2.68
N THR A 81 -5.97 -0.95 -1.82
CA THR A 81 -7.36 -0.60 -2.11
C THR A 81 -7.78 0.56 -1.21
N PRO A 82 -8.02 1.76 -1.76
CA PRO A 82 -8.48 2.90 -0.98
C PRO A 82 -9.79 2.59 -0.24
N ALA A 83 -9.97 3.17 0.95
CA ALA A 83 -11.28 3.18 1.60
C ALA A 83 -12.25 3.97 0.73
N ARG A 84 -13.44 3.42 0.49
CA ARG A 84 -14.49 4.11 -0.28
C ARG A 84 -14.77 5.46 0.38
N ARG A 85 -14.75 6.54 -0.40
CA ARG A 85 -15.24 7.82 0.10
C ARG A 85 -16.70 7.68 0.52
N SER A 86 -16.98 8.03 1.77
CA SER A 86 -18.35 8.11 2.27
C SER A 86 -18.99 9.42 1.83
N ASP A 87 -19.19 9.60 0.51
CA ASP A 87 -19.94 10.74 -0.04
C ASP A 87 -21.43 10.48 0.14
N ARG A 88 -21.89 10.45 1.39
CA ARG A 88 -23.29 10.23 1.71
C ARG A 88 -23.84 11.22 2.69
N GLN A 89 -23.50 12.51 2.58
CA GLN A 89 -24.37 13.60 3.05
C GLN A 89 -24.25 14.87 2.19
N HIS A 90 -24.74 14.82 0.95
CA HIS A 90 -25.58 15.94 0.50
C HIS A 90 -27.02 15.46 0.55
N ARG A 91 -27.59 15.47 1.76
CA ARG A 91 -29.02 15.34 1.94
C ARG A 91 -29.68 16.40 1.06
N GLN A 92 -30.37 15.99 0.00
CA GLN A 92 -31.46 16.80 -0.51
C GLN A 92 -32.52 16.88 0.59
N ARG A 93 -32.33 17.76 1.57
CA ARG A 93 -33.44 18.41 2.25
C ARG A 93 -33.97 19.45 1.28
N ARG A 94 -34.71 19.01 0.26
CA ARG A 94 -35.74 19.89 -0.31
C ARG A 94 -36.72 20.13 0.84
N HIS A 95 -36.68 21.33 1.41
CA HIS A 95 -37.61 21.81 2.42
C HIS A 95 -39.06 21.53 1.95
N PRO A 96 -39.90 20.81 2.70
CA PRO A 96 -41.34 20.86 2.49
C PRO A 96 -41.81 22.17 3.13
N GLY A 97 -41.77 23.25 2.35
CA GLY A 97 -41.99 24.59 2.88
C GLY A 97 -42.11 25.66 1.82
N ASP A 98 -42.78 25.37 0.71
CA ASP A 98 -43.46 26.43 -0.05
C ASP A 98 -44.95 26.35 0.32
N ARG A 99 -45.26 26.90 1.50
CA ARG A 99 -46.61 27.30 1.86
C ARG A 99 -46.83 28.64 1.18
N SER A 100 -47.27 28.62 -0.08
CA SER A 100 -47.91 29.79 -0.67
C SER A 100 -49.29 29.94 -0.03
N GLU A 101 -49.35 30.77 1.02
CA GLU A 101 -50.58 31.42 1.46
C GLU A 101 -51.07 32.34 0.34
N ARG A 102 -52.32 32.12 -0.09
CA ARG A 102 -53.25 33.03 -0.78
C ARG A 102 -52.75 33.88 -1.96
#